data_AF-A0A843BZN8-F1
#
_entry.id   AF-A0A843BZN8-F1
#
_cell.length_a   1.000
_cell.length_b   1.000
_cell.length_c   1.000
_cell.angle_alpha   90.00
_cell.angle_beta   90.00
_cell.angle_gamma   90.00
#
_symmetry.space_group_name_H-M   'P 1'
#
loop_
_entity.id
_entity.type
_entity.pdbx_description
1 polymer ?
#
loop_
_entity_poly.entity_id
_entity_poly.type
_entity_poly.pdbx_seq_one_letter_code
_entity_poly.pdbx_strand_id
1 'polypeptide(L)'
;QVQMPAKIYLHFNKNKGDLRTMPAFLERLDISGVKIVNVHPENPTKNGMPTVMATILLIDPKTGFPLCIMGGTTITNMRTGAAVAVATKYLANKDWKTVGFIGAGAQAKTSLSALLAINDQIDEVRVWSRTEKTRKKFVDDAKKTFENVNNFVSYASIRKTLADVDIIVTTTPSRKPIIETNMISEGAHI
;
A
#
# COMPACT_ATOMS: atom_id res chain seq x y z
N GLN A 1 23.53 -5.95 11.79
CA GLN A 1 22.43 -5.31 12.54
C GLN A 1 21.61 -4.45 11.58
N VAL A 2 20.47 -3.90 12.02
CA VAL A 2 19.72 -2.86 11.30
C VAL A 2 19.59 -1.65 12.21
N GLN A 3 19.99 -0.48 11.72
CA GLN A 3 19.77 0.79 12.41
C GLN A 3 18.65 1.53 11.68
N MET A 4 17.54 1.77 12.38
CA MET A 4 16.35 2.41 11.83
C MET A 4 15.70 3.29 12.90
N PRO A 5 16.15 4.55 13.05
CA PRO A 5 15.56 5.46 14.03
C PRO A 5 14.11 5.80 13.64
N ALA A 6 13.39 6.40 14.60
CA ALA A 6 12.06 6.92 14.33
C ALA A 6 12.12 7.96 13.20
N LYS A 7 11.15 7.90 12.28
CA LYS A 7 11.00 8.89 11.21
C LYS A 7 10.70 10.27 11.78
N ILE A 8 11.30 11.31 11.19
CA ILE A 8 11.08 12.71 11.58
C ILE A 8 10.00 13.30 10.68
N TYR A 9 9.14 14.16 11.24
CA TYR A 9 8.04 14.82 10.53
C TYR A 9 8.24 16.32 10.46
N LEU A 10 7.91 16.89 9.30
CA LEU A 10 7.51 18.29 9.17
C LEU A 10 6.03 18.32 8.77
N HIS A 11 5.23 19.08 9.52
CA HIS A 11 3.80 19.22 9.26
C HIS A 11 3.52 20.51 8.49
N PHE A 12 3.01 20.39 7.27
CA PHE A 12 2.58 21.51 6.46
C PHE A 12 1.11 21.82 6.75
N ASN A 13 0.82 22.31 7.96
CA ASN A 13 -0.56 22.50 8.44
C ASN A 13 -1.42 23.35 7.49
N LYS A 14 -0.84 24.42 6.91
CA LYS A 14 -1.52 25.29 5.92
C LYS A 14 -1.93 24.54 4.65
N ASN A 15 -1.14 23.54 4.25
CA ASN A 15 -1.35 22.77 3.01
C ASN A 15 -1.91 21.37 3.25
N LYS A 16 -2.25 21.04 4.50
CA LYS A 16 -2.77 19.72 4.94
C LYS A 16 -1.89 18.56 4.45
N GLY A 17 -0.58 18.76 4.51
CA GLY A 17 0.41 17.77 4.11
C GLY A 17 1.46 17.53 5.18
N ASP A 18 2.30 16.55 4.93
CA ASP A 18 3.48 16.29 5.74
C ASP A 18 4.66 15.82 4.87
N LEU A 19 5.87 16.11 5.36
CA LEU A 19 7.13 15.57 4.87
C LEU A 19 7.72 14.67 5.96
N ARG A 20 8.27 13.52 5.54
CA ARG A 20 8.90 12.56 6.44
C ARG A 20 10.27 12.20 5.93
N THR A 21 11.25 12.16 6.83
CA THR A 21 12.57 11.57 6.56
C THR A 21 12.65 10.23 7.27
N MET A 22 13.09 9.20 6.52
CA MET A 22 13.16 7.82 6.99
C MET A 22 14.56 7.26 6.68
N PRO A 23 15.57 7.53 7.52
CA PRO A 23 16.90 6.97 7.34
C PRO A 23 16.96 5.53 7.85
N ALA A 24 17.78 4.71 7.22
CA ALA A 24 18.12 3.38 7.70
C ALA A 24 19.53 2.99 7.23
N PHE A 25 20.21 2.18 8.04
CA PHE A 25 21.47 1.55 7.69
C PHE A 25 21.35 0.04 7.88
N LEU A 26 21.67 -0.70 6.81
CA LEU A 26 21.64 -2.15 6.76
C LEU A 26 23.07 -2.67 6.73
N GLU A 27 23.65 -2.95 7.90
CA GLU A 27 25.06 -3.39 8.03
C GLU A 27 25.37 -4.63 7.19
N ARG A 28 24.44 -5.59 7.13
CA ARG A 28 24.63 -6.81 6.34
C ARG A 28 24.83 -6.54 4.85
N LEU A 29 24.23 -5.47 4.35
CA LEU A 29 24.33 -5.05 2.94
C LEU A 29 25.34 -3.92 2.74
N ASP A 30 25.94 -3.42 3.83
CA ASP A 30 26.85 -2.29 3.83
C ASP A 30 26.29 -1.07 3.06
N ILE A 31 24.99 -0.79 3.28
CA ILE A 31 24.29 0.29 2.57
C ILE A 31 23.47 1.15 3.53
N SER A 32 23.64 2.46 3.44
CA SER A 32 22.83 3.46 4.13
C SER A 32 21.94 4.19 3.13
N GLY A 33 20.80 4.65 3.59
CA GLY A 33 19.94 5.48 2.76
C GLY A 33 18.88 6.22 3.55
N VAL A 34 18.31 7.23 2.90
CA VAL A 34 17.18 7.99 3.42
C VAL A 34 16.11 8.11 2.37
N LYS A 35 14.88 7.79 2.77
CA LYS A 35 13.70 8.16 1.99
C LYS A 35 13.12 9.46 2.52
N ILE A 36 12.96 10.42 1.61
CA ILE A 36 12.21 11.65 1.86
C ILE A 36 10.86 11.48 1.16
N VAL A 37 9.77 11.45 1.92
CA VAL A 37 8.42 11.20 1.40
C VAL A 37 7.46 12.31 1.82
N ASN A 38 6.66 12.77 0.86
CA ASN A 38 5.61 13.76 1.05
C ASN A 38 4.24 13.09 0.95
N VAL A 39 3.32 13.43 1.85
CA VAL A 39 1.93 12.94 1.84
C VAL A 39 0.96 14.11 1.84
N HIS A 40 0.21 14.25 0.76
CA HIS A 40 -0.79 15.31 0.56
C HIS A 40 -2.12 14.69 0.10
N PRO A 41 -3.06 14.39 1.01
CA PRO A 41 -4.33 13.73 0.67
C PRO A 41 -5.19 14.48 -0.36
N GLU A 42 -5.07 15.81 -0.43
CA GLU A 42 -5.85 16.66 -1.34
C GLU A 42 -5.20 16.85 -2.73
N ASN A 43 -3.96 16.39 -2.93
CA ASN A 43 -3.24 16.56 -4.20
C ASN A 43 -3.97 16.01 -5.43
N PRO A 44 -4.58 14.81 -5.39
CA PRO A 44 -5.26 14.27 -6.57
C PRO A 44 -6.42 15.15 -7.04
N THR A 45 -7.14 15.76 -6.10
CA THR A 45 -8.32 16.57 -6.41
C THR A 45 -7.98 18.04 -6.68
N LYS A 46 -6.98 18.61 -6.02
CA LYS A 46 -6.64 20.04 -6.15
C LYS A 46 -5.60 20.33 -7.22
N ASN A 47 -4.63 19.42 -7.40
CA ASN A 47 -3.43 19.68 -8.18
C ASN A 47 -3.18 18.64 -9.28
N GLY A 48 -4.03 17.61 -9.41
CA GLY A 48 -3.80 16.50 -10.34
C GLY A 48 -2.54 15.67 -10.04
N MET A 49 -1.98 15.79 -8.83
CA MET A 49 -0.75 15.11 -8.41
C MET A 49 -1.02 13.88 -7.52
N PRO A 50 -0.09 12.91 -7.44
CA PRO A 50 -0.20 11.81 -6.49
C PRO A 50 -0.29 12.26 -5.02
N THR A 51 -0.99 11.49 -4.20
CA THR A 51 -1.04 11.68 -2.74
C THR A 51 0.33 11.47 -2.10
N VAL A 52 1.09 10.49 -2.57
CA VAL A 52 2.40 10.13 -2.03
C VAL A 52 3.43 10.35 -3.12
N MET A 53 4.47 11.10 -2.80
CA MET A 53 5.63 11.30 -3.67
C MET A 53 6.90 11.17 -2.83
N ALA A 54 7.90 10.46 -3.32
CA ALA A 54 9.12 10.24 -2.56
C ALA A 54 10.38 10.33 -3.43
N THR A 55 11.49 10.62 -2.77
CA THR A 55 12.86 10.51 -3.28
C THR A 55 13.65 9.63 -2.32
N ILE A 56 14.58 8.84 -2.84
CA ILE A 56 15.50 8.01 -2.06
C ILE A 56 16.92 8.44 -2.39
N LEU A 57 17.73 8.65 -1.35
CA LEU A 57 19.17 8.85 -1.43
C LEU A 57 19.86 7.61 -0.84
N LEU A 58 20.78 7.01 -1.59
CA LEU A 58 21.69 5.97 -1.11
C LEU A 58 23.05 6.57 -0.80
N ILE A 59 23.67 6.11 0.28
CA ILE A 59 24.92 6.63 0.84
C ILE A 59 25.84 5.44 1.09
N ASP A 60 27.09 5.56 0.65
CA ASP A 60 28.16 4.64 1.03
C ASP A 60 28.52 4.87 2.51
N PRO A 61 28.30 3.89 3.40
CA PRO A 61 28.63 4.02 4.81
C PRO A 61 30.13 4.24 5.08
N LYS A 62 31.01 3.82 4.17
CA LYS A 62 32.48 3.91 4.36
C LYS A 62 32.99 5.32 4.20
N THR A 63 32.45 6.05 3.23
CA THR A 63 32.96 7.36 2.80
C THR A 63 31.97 8.49 3.07
N GLY A 64 30.71 8.17 3.33
CA GLY A 64 29.61 9.14 3.35
C GLY A 64 29.21 9.63 1.96
N PHE A 65 29.77 9.05 0.89
CA PHE A 65 29.54 9.53 -0.47
C PHE A 65 28.11 9.20 -0.94
N PRO A 66 27.39 10.17 -1.54
CA PRO A 66 26.06 9.92 -2.10
C PRO A 66 26.17 9.08 -3.38
N LEU A 67 25.70 7.83 -3.30
CA LEU A 67 25.79 6.88 -4.41
C LEU A 67 24.72 7.11 -5.48
N CYS A 68 23.50 7.46 -5.06
CA CYS A 68 22.37 7.59 -5.99
C CYS A 68 21.25 8.44 -5.39
N ILE A 69 20.65 9.30 -6.22
CA ILE A 69 19.36 9.94 -5.95
C ILE A 69 18.36 9.40 -6.96
N MET A 70 17.24 8.85 -6.48
CA MET A 70 16.23 8.23 -7.33
C MET A 70 14.81 8.57 -6.90
N GLY A 71 13.87 8.48 -7.85
CA GLY A 71 12.45 8.55 -7.58
C GLY A 71 12.02 7.40 -6.65
N GLY A 72 11.45 7.74 -5.50
CA GLY A 72 11.05 6.79 -4.45
C GLY A 72 9.58 6.41 -4.46
N THR A 73 8.74 7.01 -5.31
CA THR A 73 7.28 6.79 -5.30
C THR A 73 6.93 5.36 -5.68
N THR A 74 7.44 4.85 -6.79
CA THR A 74 7.21 3.47 -7.25
C THR A 74 7.77 2.47 -6.24
N ILE A 75 9.01 2.67 -5.77
CA ILE A 75 9.64 1.85 -4.73
C ILE A 75 8.78 1.83 -3.46
N THR A 76 8.24 2.98 -3.05
CA THR A 76 7.35 3.09 -1.89
C THR A 76 6.08 2.27 -2.06
N ASN A 77 5.45 2.29 -3.23
CA ASN A 77 4.27 1.47 -3.50
C ASN A 77 4.63 -0.02 -3.50
N MET A 78 5.65 -0.42 -4.27
CA MET A 78 6.06 -1.83 -4.39
C MET A 78 6.46 -2.44 -3.06
N ARG A 79 7.36 -1.79 -2.30
CA ARG A 79 7.82 -2.32 -1.01
C ARG A 79 6.71 -2.37 0.04
N THR A 80 5.68 -1.53 -0.08
CA THR A 80 4.53 -1.55 0.84
C THR A 80 3.60 -2.72 0.48
N GLY A 81 3.36 -2.97 -0.82
CA GLY A 81 2.66 -4.18 -1.27
C GLY A 81 3.41 -5.46 -0.92
N ALA A 82 4.73 -5.49 -1.08
CA ALA A 82 5.55 -6.63 -0.69
C ALA A 82 5.47 -6.92 0.82
N ALA A 83 5.40 -5.89 1.67
CA ALA A 83 5.19 -6.07 3.10
C ALA A 83 3.83 -6.71 3.41
N VAL A 84 2.76 -6.33 2.68
CA VAL A 84 1.44 -6.99 2.76
C VAL A 84 1.58 -8.47 2.40
N ALA A 85 2.18 -8.79 1.26
CA ALA A 85 2.34 -10.19 0.83
C ALA A 85 3.15 -11.02 1.83
N VAL A 86 4.26 -10.48 2.36
CA VAL A 86 5.03 -11.19 3.39
C VAL A 86 4.20 -11.45 4.63
N ALA A 87 3.44 -10.46 5.14
CA ALA A 87 2.56 -10.67 6.28
C ALA A 87 1.50 -11.75 5.99
N THR A 88 0.83 -11.64 4.84
CA THR A 88 -0.21 -12.58 4.41
C THR A 88 0.32 -14.00 4.25
N LYS A 89 1.53 -14.18 3.71
CA LYS A 89 2.16 -15.51 3.57
C LYS A 89 2.27 -16.28 4.87
N TYR A 90 2.48 -15.59 5.99
CA TYR A 90 2.71 -16.24 7.30
C TYR A 90 1.49 -16.18 8.23
N LEU A 91 0.59 -15.22 8.04
CA LEU A 91 -0.51 -14.96 8.98
C LEU A 91 -1.88 -15.37 8.46
N ALA A 92 -2.06 -15.52 7.14
CA ALA A 92 -3.33 -15.97 6.57
C ALA A 92 -3.47 -17.50 6.56
N ASN A 93 -4.71 -17.98 6.51
CA ASN A 93 -5.02 -19.38 6.28
C ASN A 93 -4.48 -19.84 4.91
N LYS A 94 -3.96 -21.07 4.79
CA LYS A 94 -3.21 -21.49 3.59
C LYS A 94 -4.00 -21.44 2.26
N ASP A 95 -5.32 -21.59 2.32
CA ASP A 95 -6.18 -21.76 1.13
C ASP A 95 -7.08 -20.54 0.90
N TRP A 96 -6.60 -19.33 1.22
CA TRP A 96 -7.33 -18.09 0.97
C TRP A 96 -7.54 -17.87 -0.54
N LYS A 97 -8.74 -17.43 -0.92
CA LYS A 97 -9.14 -17.22 -2.33
C LYS A 97 -9.72 -15.84 -2.60
N THR A 98 -10.08 -15.10 -1.55
CA THR A 98 -10.77 -13.83 -1.69
C THR A 98 -10.00 -12.68 -1.03
N VAL A 99 -9.96 -11.53 -1.71
CA VAL A 99 -9.27 -10.33 -1.21
C VAL A 99 -10.18 -9.11 -1.27
N GLY A 100 -10.37 -8.45 -0.14
CA GLY A 100 -11.16 -7.24 0.03
C GLY A 100 -10.29 -6.00 0.23
N PHE A 101 -10.32 -5.08 -0.72
CA PHE A 101 -9.63 -3.80 -0.64
C PHE A 101 -10.54 -2.69 -0.12
N ILE A 102 -10.16 -2.09 1.00
CA ILE A 102 -10.76 -0.83 1.48
C ILE A 102 -9.83 0.31 1.06
N GLY A 103 -10.16 0.93 -0.07
CA GLY A 103 -9.32 1.89 -0.79
C GLY A 103 -8.87 1.35 -2.14
N ALA A 104 -8.95 2.20 -3.17
CA ALA A 104 -8.72 1.84 -4.57
C ALA A 104 -7.55 2.65 -5.19
N GLY A 105 -6.54 2.95 -4.37
CA GLY A 105 -5.39 3.78 -4.73
C GLY A 105 -4.19 2.98 -5.27
N ALA A 106 -3.06 3.67 -5.44
CA ALA A 106 -1.81 3.05 -5.90
C ALA A 106 -1.35 1.89 -5.01
N GLN A 107 -1.54 2.01 -3.69
CA GLN A 107 -1.18 0.97 -2.72
C GLN A 107 -2.01 -0.30 -2.90
N ALA A 108 -3.32 -0.18 -3.16
CA ALA A 108 -4.17 -1.34 -3.44
C ALA A 108 -3.67 -2.14 -4.65
N LYS A 109 -3.27 -1.43 -5.72
CA LYS A 109 -2.76 -2.06 -6.95
C LYS A 109 -1.46 -2.83 -6.70
N THR A 110 -0.50 -2.23 -6.00
CA THR A 110 0.78 -2.90 -5.71
C THR A 110 0.64 -4.01 -4.67
N SER A 111 -0.29 -3.89 -3.72
CA SER A 111 -0.61 -4.97 -2.80
C SER A 111 -1.25 -6.14 -3.52
N LEU A 112 -2.19 -5.91 -4.44
CA LEU A 112 -2.76 -6.98 -5.28
C LEU A 112 -1.67 -7.68 -6.10
N SER A 113 -0.80 -6.92 -6.77
CA SER A 113 0.32 -7.49 -7.52
C SER A 113 1.25 -8.34 -6.65
N ALA A 114 1.54 -7.90 -5.42
CA ALA A 114 2.38 -8.64 -4.49
C ALA A 114 1.69 -9.90 -3.93
N LEU A 115 0.38 -9.84 -3.67
CA LEU A 115 -0.41 -11.00 -3.26
C LEU A 115 -0.46 -12.06 -4.36
N LEU A 116 -0.66 -11.64 -5.62
CA LEU A 116 -0.62 -12.53 -6.78
C LEU A 116 0.75 -13.19 -6.98
N ALA A 117 1.84 -12.54 -6.54
CA ALA A 117 3.17 -13.11 -6.61
C ALA A 117 3.41 -14.25 -5.60
N ILE A 118 2.56 -14.38 -4.56
CA ILE A 118 2.65 -15.46 -3.56
C ILE A 118 1.51 -16.47 -3.65
N ASN A 119 0.42 -16.11 -4.31
CA ASN A 119 -0.74 -16.96 -4.59
C ASN A 119 -1.39 -16.48 -5.90
N ASP A 120 -1.19 -17.23 -6.97
CA ASP A 120 -1.74 -16.93 -8.30
C ASP A 120 -3.17 -17.46 -8.49
N GLN A 121 -3.77 -18.07 -7.46
CA GLN A 121 -5.11 -18.67 -7.47
C GLN A 121 -6.17 -17.83 -6.72
N ILE A 122 -6.04 -16.50 -6.78
CA ILE A 122 -7.06 -15.59 -6.22
C ILE A 122 -8.33 -15.70 -7.08
N ASP A 123 -9.43 -16.14 -6.49
CA ASP A 123 -10.70 -16.30 -7.18
C ASP A 123 -11.42 -14.95 -7.33
N GLU A 124 -11.49 -14.17 -6.24
CA GLU A 124 -12.25 -12.92 -6.25
C GLU A 124 -11.53 -11.78 -5.53
N VAL A 125 -11.49 -10.62 -6.19
CA VAL A 125 -11.01 -9.36 -5.64
C VAL A 125 -12.18 -8.39 -5.53
N ARG A 126 -12.47 -7.97 -4.31
CA ARG A 126 -13.50 -6.99 -3.98
C ARG A 126 -12.85 -5.64 -3.67
N VAL A 127 -13.47 -4.56 -4.09
CA VAL A 127 -12.97 -3.22 -3.79
C VAL A 127 -14.08 -2.27 -3.38
N TRP A 128 -13.79 -1.52 -2.32
CA TRP A 128 -14.51 -0.32 -1.93
C TRP A 128 -13.63 0.90 -2.07
N SER A 129 -14.23 2.00 -2.52
CA SER A 129 -13.68 3.34 -2.29
C SER A 129 -14.81 4.35 -2.23
N ARG A 130 -14.55 5.51 -1.60
CA ARG A 130 -15.51 6.59 -1.38
C ARG A 130 -16.22 7.03 -2.68
N THR A 131 -15.51 7.04 -3.80
CA THR A 131 -16.03 7.52 -5.09
C THR A 131 -16.16 6.38 -6.08
N GLU A 132 -17.30 6.30 -6.76
CA GLU A 132 -17.59 5.26 -7.75
C GLU A 132 -16.57 5.21 -8.88
N LYS A 133 -16.24 6.39 -9.41
CA LYS A 133 -15.23 6.55 -10.46
C LYS A 133 -13.90 5.85 -10.10
N THR A 134 -13.47 5.93 -8.84
CA THR A 134 -12.17 5.39 -8.41
C THR A 134 -12.22 3.87 -8.27
N ARG A 135 -13.29 3.31 -7.69
CA ARG A 135 -13.43 1.84 -7.58
C ARG A 135 -13.67 1.17 -8.93
N LYS A 136 -14.45 1.80 -9.83
CA LYS A 136 -14.62 1.31 -11.23
C LYS A 136 -13.28 1.31 -11.97
N LYS A 137 -12.54 2.43 -11.92
CA LYS A 137 -11.21 2.51 -12.52
C LYS A 137 -10.25 1.44 -11.98
N PHE A 138 -10.27 1.16 -10.69
CA PHE A 138 -9.46 0.09 -10.12
C PHE A 138 -9.82 -1.27 -10.72
N VAL A 139 -11.10 -1.62 -10.77
CA VAL A 139 -11.58 -2.88 -11.38
C VAL A 139 -11.18 -2.96 -12.85
N ASP A 140 -11.39 -1.90 -13.62
CA ASP A 140 -11.08 -1.89 -15.06
C ASP A 140 -9.58 -2.02 -15.32
N ASP A 141 -8.75 -1.31 -14.55
CA ASP A 141 -7.29 -1.40 -14.66
C ASP A 141 -6.79 -2.79 -14.20
N ALA A 142 -7.36 -3.35 -13.13
CA ALA A 142 -6.97 -4.65 -12.58
C ALA A 142 -7.33 -5.81 -13.52
N LYS A 143 -8.54 -5.82 -14.10
CA LYS A 143 -8.97 -6.81 -15.10
C LYS A 143 -8.04 -6.88 -16.32
N LYS A 144 -7.48 -5.73 -16.73
CA LYS A 144 -6.51 -5.67 -17.85
C LYS A 144 -5.11 -6.13 -17.48
N THR A 145 -4.77 -6.15 -16.20
CA THR A 145 -3.40 -6.40 -15.72
C THR A 145 -3.26 -7.81 -15.14
N PHE A 146 -4.32 -8.35 -14.55
CA PHE A 146 -4.31 -9.60 -13.78
C PHE A 146 -5.36 -10.57 -14.33
N GLU A 147 -5.01 -11.23 -15.43
CA GLU A 147 -5.91 -12.15 -16.16
C GLU A 147 -6.21 -13.45 -15.41
N ASN A 148 -5.39 -13.79 -14.41
CA ASN A 148 -5.52 -15.01 -13.61
C ASN A 148 -6.51 -14.88 -12.44
N VAL A 149 -7.16 -13.74 -12.26
CA VAL A 149 -8.20 -13.55 -11.24
C VAL A 149 -9.57 -13.67 -11.90
N ASN A 150 -10.40 -14.59 -11.41
CA ASN A 150 -11.69 -14.89 -12.04
C ASN A 150 -12.68 -13.72 -11.93
N ASN A 151 -12.74 -13.06 -10.77
CA ASN A 151 -13.72 -12.01 -10.53
C ASN A 151 -13.13 -10.75 -9.88
N PHE A 152 -13.50 -9.60 -10.44
CA PHE A 152 -13.24 -8.29 -9.84
C PHE A 152 -14.56 -7.56 -9.61
N VAL A 153 -14.89 -7.30 -8.36
CA VAL A 153 -16.17 -6.72 -7.95
C VAL A 153 -15.97 -5.41 -7.20
N SER A 154 -16.74 -4.39 -7.57
CA SER A 154 -16.77 -3.14 -6.80
C SER A 154 -18.06 -3.03 -6.00
N TYR A 155 -17.96 -2.76 -4.70
CA TYR A 155 -19.11 -2.51 -3.84
C TYR A 155 -19.17 -1.06 -3.37
N ALA A 156 -20.38 -0.55 -3.16
CA ALA A 156 -20.62 0.75 -2.54
C ALA A 156 -20.56 0.70 -1.00
N SER A 157 -20.57 -0.51 -0.40
CA SER A 157 -20.58 -0.73 1.04
C SER A 157 -19.31 -1.47 1.49
N ILE A 158 -18.67 -0.96 2.55
CA ILE A 158 -17.53 -1.64 3.22
C ILE A 158 -17.98 -3.02 3.69
N ARG A 159 -19.13 -3.13 4.35
CA ARG A 159 -19.66 -4.40 4.87
C ARG A 159 -19.81 -5.47 3.79
N LYS A 160 -20.34 -5.10 2.61
CA LYS A 160 -20.44 -6.03 1.47
C LYS A 160 -19.06 -6.40 0.89
N THR A 161 -18.10 -5.49 0.98
CA THR A 161 -16.73 -5.73 0.50
C THR A 161 -15.99 -6.73 1.38
N LEU A 162 -16.30 -6.77 2.68
CA LEU A 162 -15.59 -7.58 3.68
C LEU A 162 -16.32 -8.86 4.10
N ALA A 163 -17.59 -9.03 3.71
CA ALA A 163 -18.38 -10.20 4.07
C ALA A 163 -17.74 -11.49 3.51
N ASP A 164 -17.36 -12.45 4.35
CA ASP A 164 -16.79 -13.74 3.91
C ASP A 164 -15.55 -13.57 3.02
N VAL A 165 -14.67 -12.62 3.41
CA VAL A 165 -13.39 -12.38 2.75
C VAL A 165 -12.24 -12.92 3.59
N ASP A 166 -11.31 -13.61 2.95
CA ASP A 166 -10.15 -14.20 3.59
C ASP A 166 -9.08 -13.15 3.94
N ILE A 167 -8.77 -12.25 2.99
CA ILE A 167 -7.73 -11.22 3.13
C ILE A 167 -8.33 -9.82 3.01
N ILE A 168 -8.11 -8.98 4.01
CA ILE A 168 -8.54 -7.58 4.02
C ILE A 168 -7.32 -6.68 3.88
N VAL A 169 -7.31 -5.77 2.90
CA VAL A 169 -6.22 -4.81 2.73
C VAL A 169 -6.75 -3.38 2.81
N THR A 170 -6.26 -2.62 3.80
CA THR A 170 -6.68 -1.22 4.02
C THR A 170 -5.67 -0.24 3.42
N THR A 171 -6.14 0.64 2.54
CA THR A 171 -5.30 1.59 1.78
C THR A 171 -5.91 2.99 1.66
N THR A 172 -6.81 3.34 2.58
CA THR A 172 -7.44 4.66 2.60
C THR A 172 -6.58 5.70 3.33
N PRO A 173 -6.71 7.00 3.02
CA PRO A 173 -6.12 8.07 3.82
C PRO A 173 -6.98 8.43 5.06
N SER A 174 -7.93 7.58 5.48
CA SER A 174 -8.81 7.89 6.60
C SER A 174 -8.02 8.10 7.89
N ARG A 175 -8.41 9.11 8.66
CA ARG A 175 -7.88 9.39 10.02
C ARG A 175 -8.84 8.92 11.11
N LYS A 176 -9.94 8.28 10.74
CA LYS A 176 -10.91 7.67 11.65
C LYS A 176 -11.07 6.19 11.29
N PRO A 177 -11.33 5.31 12.27
CA PRO A 177 -11.73 3.93 11.99
C PRO A 177 -12.94 3.90 11.06
N ILE A 178 -12.92 3.01 10.07
CA ILE A 178 -14.02 2.78 9.10
C ILE A 178 -14.39 1.30 8.96
N ILE A 179 -13.71 0.43 9.71
CA ILE A 179 -13.98 -1.00 9.81
C ILE A 179 -14.20 -1.27 11.29
N GLU A 180 -15.31 -1.93 11.60
CA GLU A 180 -15.62 -2.40 12.94
C GLU A 180 -15.34 -3.90 13.02
N THR A 181 -15.04 -4.42 14.21
CA THR A 181 -14.69 -5.83 14.42
C THR A 181 -15.78 -6.79 13.90
N ASN A 182 -17.06 -6.41 14.03
CA ASN A 182 -18.21 -7.20 13.56
C ASN A 182 -18.35 -7.27 12.03
N MET A 183 -17.48 -6.58 11.28
CA MET A 183 -17.41 -6.63 9.81
C MET A 183 -16.35 -7.61 9.31
N ILE A 184 -15.51 -8.14 10.20
CA ILE A 184 -14.39 -9.02 9.89
C ILE A 184 -14.86 -10.46 10.11
N SER A 185 -14.78 -11.29 9.07
CA SER A 185 -15.09 -12.71 9.18
C SER A 185 -14.09 -13.43 10.07
N GLU A 186 -14.55 -14.46 10.76
CA GLU A 186 -13.68 -15.34 11.53
C GLU A 186 -12.59 -15.95 10.62
N GLY A 187 -11.35 -15.96 11.11
CA GLY A 187 -10.21 -16.46 10.33
C GLY A 187 -9.66 -15.51 9.25
N ALA A 188 -10.28 -14.34 9.04
CA ALA A 188 -9.77 -13.36 8.08
C ALA A 188 -8.45 -12.72 8.56
N HIS A 189 -7.51 -12.51 7.63
CA HIS A 189 -6.28 -11.76 7.85
C HIS A 189 -6.46 -10.31 7.38
N ILE A 190 -6.06 -9.33 8.20
CA ILE A 190 -6.10 -7.89 7.91
C ILE A 190 -4.71 -7.24 8.01
#